data_AF-A0AAD7LNY3-F1
#
_entry.id   AF-A0AAD7LNY3-F1
#
_cell.length_a   1.000
_cell.length_b   1.000
_cell.length_c   1.000
_cell.angle_alpha   90.00
_cell.angle_beta   90.00
_cell.angle_gamma   90.00
#
_symmetry.space_group_name_H-M   'P 1'
#
loop_
_entity.id
_entity.type
_entity.pdbx_description
1 polymer ?
#
loop_
_entity_poly.entity_id
_entity_poly.type
_entity_poly.pdbx_seq_one_letter_code
_entity_poly.pdbx_strand_id
1 'polypeptide(L)' 'MDAAVSSTNVGGVADTSLYLKKQVESHEVAIAELKNLLPSRAVYQRNGNIFFRTTMEKATASEQRRQPTDLK' A
#
# COMPACT_ATOMS: atom_id res chain seq x y z
N MET A 1 -40.28 -8.63 23.29
CA MET A 1 -40.41 -7.41 22.47
C MET A 1 -39.07 -6.72 22.52
N ASP A 2 -38.22 -7.06 21.57
CA ASP A 2 -36.77 -6.82 21.50
C ASP A 2 -36.38 -5.34 21.43
N ALA A 3 -35.37 -4.95 22.21
CA ALA A 3 -34.58 -3.74 21.96
C ALA A 3 -33.25 -4.17 21.33
N ALA A 4 -33.19 -4.08 20.00
CA ALA A 4 -32.00 -4.34 19.22
C ALA A 4 -30.90 -3.33 19.59
N VAL A 5 -29.79 -3.83 20.14
CA VAL A 5 -28.55 -3.09 20.22
C VAL A 5 -28.03 -2.89 18.79
N SER A 6 -28.34 -1.73 18.19
CA SER A 6 -27.71 -1.29 16.96
C SER A 6 -26.30 -0.81 17.32
N SER A 7 -25.34 -1.73 17.26
CA SER A 7 -23.92 -1.41 17.35
C SER A 7 -23.55 -0.58 16.13
N THR A 8 -23.66 0.74 16.24
CA THR A 8 -23.25 1.69 15.21
C THR A 8 -21.73 1.60 15.03
N ASN A 9 -21.30 0.89 13.99
CA ASN A 9 -19.91 0.65 13.63
C ASN A 9 -19.31 1.86 12.89
N VAL A 10 -19.39 3.06 13.49
CA VAL A 10 -18.89 4.32 12.89
C VAL A 10 -17.36 4.46 12.99
N GLY A 11 -16.70 3.72 13.88
CA GLY A 11 -15.24 3.72 14.01
C GLY A 11 -14.54 3.04 12.82
N GLY A 12 -15.06 1.90 12.35
CA GLY A 12 -14.38 1.08 11.35
C GLY A 12 -14.18 1.73 9.97
N VAL A 13 -15.09 2.61 9.54
CA VAL A 13 -15.00 3.28 8.23
C VAL A 13 -13.96 4.41 8.24
N ALA A 14 -13.91 5.19 9.31
CA ALA A 14 -12.91 6.25 9.49
C ALA A 14 -11.50 5.65 9.62
N ASP A 15 -11.37 4.56 10.36
CA ASP A 15 -10.10 3.84 10.53
C ASP A 15 -9.61 3.22 9.22
N THR A 16 -10.51 2.66 8.41
CA THR A 16 -10.19 2.13 7.07
C THR A 16 -9.75 3.25 6.13
N SER A 17 -10.44 4.39 6.12
CA SER A 17 -10.07 5.54 5.29
C SER A 17 -8.70 6.11 5.66
N LEU A 18 -8.42 6.25 6.96
CA LEU A 18 -7.12 6.69 7.45
C LEU A 18 -6.00 5.69 7.12
N TYR A 19 -6.27 4.40 7.24
CA TYR A 19 -5.34 3.34 6.86
C TYR A 19 -4.99 3.41 5.37
N LEU A 20 -6.00 3.53 4.50
CA LEU A 20 -5.79 3.62 3.05
C LEU A 20 -4.99 4.88 2.68
N LYS A 21 -5.26 6.03 3.31
CA LYS A 21 -4.48 7.26 3.10
C LYS A 21 -3.01 7.06 3.45
N LYS A 22 -2.72 6.51 4.63
CA LYS A 22 -1.34 6.19 5.05
C LYS A 22 -0.67 5.21 4.10
N GLN A 23 -1.41 4.25 3.56
CA GLN A 23 -0.89 3.30 2.59
C GLN A 23 -0.51 3.99 1.27
N VAL A 24 -1.35 4.89 0.75
CA VAL A 24 -1.05 5.69 -0.45
C VAL A 24 0.21 6.55 -0.23
N GLU A 25 0.27 7.28 0.88
CA GLU A 25 1.43 8.11 1.23
C GLU A 25 2.71 7.27 1.32
N SER A 26 2.62 6.07 1.92
CA SER A 26 3.76 5.14 1.98
C SER A 26 4.21 4.65 0.59
N HIS A 27 3.27 4.39 -0.33
CA HIS A 27 3.60 3.98 -1.70
C HIS A 27 4.28 5.12 -2.49
N GLU A 28 3.84 6.36 -2.29
CA GLU A 28 4.45 7.53 -2.92
C GLU A 28 5.90 7.74 -2.45
N VAL A 29 6.15 7.63 -1.14
CA VAL A 29 7.50 7.70 -0.57
C VAL A 29 8.38 6.59 -1.13
N ALA A 30 7.89 5.34 -1.18
CA ALA A 30 8.65 4.22 -1.73
C ALA A 30 9.06 4.44 -3.19
N ILE A 31 8.16 5.00 -4.02
CA ILE A 31 8.47 5.34 -5.43
C ILE A 31 9.54 6.42 -5.51
N ALA A 32 9.45 7.47 -4.68
CA ALA A 32 10.43 8.56 -4.66
C ALA A 32 11.82 8.06 -4.23
N GLU A 33 11.88 7.24 -3.18
CA GLU A 33 13.12 6.62 -2.71
C GLU A 33 13.74 5.70 -3.77
N LEU A 34 12.91 4.87 -4.42
CA LEU A 34 13.33 3.96 -5.48
C LEU A 34 13.92 4.70 -6.68
N LYS A 35 13.31 5.82 -7.08
CA LYS A 35 13.80 6.67 -8.18
C LYS A 35 15.11 7.39 -7.86
N ASN A 36 15.39 7.63 -6.58
CA ASN A 36 16.64 8.27 -6.13
C ASN A 36 17.80 7.28 -5.95
N LEU A 37 17.60 6.00 -6.28
CA LEU A 37 18.66 4.99 -6.21
C LEU A 37 19.58 5.08 -7.44
N LEU A 38 20.88 4.82 -7.22
CA LEU A 38 21.83 4.65 -8.31
C LEU A 38 21.44 3.43 -9.17
N PRO A 39 21.51 3.52 -10.52
CA PRO A 39 21.09 2.42 -11.40
C PRO A 39 21.80 1.09 -11.16
N SER A 40 23.01 1.11 -10.61
CA SER A 40 23.78 -0.09 -10.25
C SER A 40 23.30 -0.79 -8.97
N ARG A 41 22.44 -0.13 -8.18
CA ARG A 41 21.95 -0.67 -6.91
C ARG A 41 20.94 -1.78 -7.18
N ALA A 42 21.17 -2.94 -6.58
CA ALA A 42 20.23 -4.05 -6.66
C ALA A 42 18.93 -3.73 -5.88
N VAL A 43 17.79 -4.05 -6.49
CA VAL A 43 16.46 -3.87 -5.91
C VAL A 43 15.83 -5.24 -5.67
N TYR A 44 15.11 -5.36 -4.56
CA TYR A 44 14.46 -6.60 -4.14
C TYR A 44 13.02 -6.33 -3.73
N GLN A 45 12.13 -7.26 -4.07
CA GLN A 45 10.76 -7.26 -3.59
C GLN A 45 10.57 -8.38 -2.58
N ARG A 46 10.00 -8.04 -1.42
CA ARG A 46 9.67 -9.01 -0.38
C ARG A 46 8.31 -9.64 -0.66
N ASN A 47 8.24 -10.96 -0.58
CA ASN A 47 6.98 -11.71 -0.55
C ASN A 47 7.04 -12.73 0.60
N GLY A 48 6.27 -12.48 1.65
CA GLY A 48 6.38 -13.22 2.91
C GLY A 48 7.78 -13.08 3.51
N ASN A 49 8.50 -14.20 3.61
CA ASN A 49 9.85 -14.27 4.17
C ASN A 49 10.96 -14.37 3.10
N ILE A 50 10.62 -14.26 1.82
CA ILE A 50 11.56 -14.41 0.71
C ILE A 50 11.69 -13.09 -0.05
N PHE A 51 12.91 -12.78 -0.48
CA PHE A 51 13.22 -11.61 -1.30
C PHE A 51 13.55 -12.05 -2.73
N PHE A 52 12.86 -11.47 -3.70
CA PHE A 52 13.07 -11.71 -5.12
C PHE A 52 13.79 -10.52 -5.74
N ARG A 53 14.87 -10.77 -6.46
CA ARG A 53 15.57 -9.72 -7.20
C ARG A 53 14.66 -9.18 -8.31
N THR A 54 14.59 -7.86 -8.44
CA THR A 54 13.76 -7.17 -9.45
C THR A 54 14.51 -6.00 -10.07
N THR A 55 13.88 -5.32 -11.03
CA THR A 55 14.39 -4.08 -11.62
C THR A 55 13.68 -2.87 -11.03
N MET A 56 14.31 -1.69 -11.08
CA MET A 56 13.70 -0.43 -10.62
C MET A 56 12.37 -0.16 -11.33
N GLU A 57 12.29 -0.45 -12.63
CA GLU A 57 11.06 -0.29 -13.43
C GLU A 57 9.94 -1.19 -12.92
N LYS A 58 10.23 -2.49 -12.71
CA LYS A 58 9.25 -3.46 -12.21
C LYS A 58 8.82 -3.15 -10.78
N ALA A 59 9.76 -2.74 -9.93
CA ALA A 59 9.45 -2.29 -8.57
C ALA A 59 8.54 -1.05 -8.59
N THR A 60 8.85 -0.04 -9.42
CA THR A 60 8.02 1.17 -9.58
C THR A 60 6.61 0.83 -10.05
N ALA A 61 6.50 0.00 -11.10
CA ALA A 61 5.21 -0.43 -11.63
C ALA A 61 4.41 -1.28 -10.63
N SER A 62 5.08 -1.96 -9.69
CA SER A 62 4.40 -2.74 -8.64
C SER A 62 3.83 -1.86 -7.53
N GLU A 63 4.49 -0.74 -7.20
CA GLU A 63 3.98 0.23 -6.24
C GLU A 63 2.85 1.07 -6.84
N GLN A 64 2.92 1.41 -8.13
CA GLN A 64 1.85 2.12 -8.83
C GLN A 64 0.55 1.31 -8.95
N ARG A 65 0.64 0.00 -9.18
CA ARG A 65 -0.53 -0.89 -9.28
C ARG A 65 -1.22 -1.18 -7.93
N ARG A 66 -0.58 -0.87 -6.80
CA ARG A 66 -1.17 -1.02 -5.47
C ARG A 66 -1.90 0.23 -4.99
N GLN A 67 -2.05 1.24 -5.84
CA GLN A 67 -2.88 2.38 -5.53
C GLN A 67 -4.36 1.94 -5.45
N PRO A 68 -5.11 2.35 -4.42
CA PRO A 68 -6.48 1.91 -4.14
C PRO A 68 -7.53 2.42 -5.14
N THR A 69 -7.15 2.84 -6.34
CA THR A 69 -8.03 3.42 -7.37
C THR A 69 -8.79 2.39 -8.22
N ASP A 70 -8.56 1.09 -8.02
CA ASP A 70 -9.15 0.02 -8.84
C ASP A 70 -10.52 -0.50 -8.34
N LEU A 71 -11.23 0.25 -7.48
CA LEU A 71 -12.64 -0.02 -7.16
C LEU A 71 -13.53 0.91 -7.99
N LYS A 72 -14.01 0.44 -9.15
CA LYS A 72 -15.01 1.13 -9.98
C LYS A 72 -16.22 0.23 -10.20
#